data_AF-A0A3C1T527-F1
#
_entry.id   AF-A0A3C1T527-F1
#
_cell.length_a   1.000
_cell.length_b   1.000
_cell.length_c   1.000
_cell.angle_alpha   90.00
_cell.angle_beta   90.00
_cell.angle_gamma   90.00
#
_symmetry.space_group_name_H-M   'P 1'
#
loop_
_entity.id
_entity.type
_entity.pdbx_description
1 polymer ?
#
loop_
_entity_poly.entity_id
_entity_poly.type
_entity_poly.pdbx_seq_one_letter_code
_entity_poly.pdbx_strand_id
1 'polypeptide(L)'
;MKRIFYLGLVLMLNLYAAAQKSSDDVVIKLNGEELTGKVTEINDTDIKFIYKGETLTYTIKKSDILKIKFASGREEIITKVQSEPAGGQSVSSAPASNPADRKNKLAILPFRFITDRQSADEEMSYKVQDEAFSLLNSHSGTLELQATSTTNALLLKAGITQSNFRAFTPAEVCTVLGVEYIVQGTITQNKGTATTTQSNNGSINTQNNTGKSGNDRKTTVSSSSSSSTYQNYKTSVNLAIFKDNGTSVYSDDHTAFWSTADAYKNAIKYLLKRTPVYKK
;
A
#
# COMPACT_ATOMS: atom_id res chain seq x y z
N MET A 1 40.05 -40.72 -52.77
CA MET A 1 40.01 -40.27 -51.35
C MET A 1 40.01 -38.75 -51.20
N LYS A 2 40.88 -37.98 -51.88
CA LYS A 2 40.94 -36.50 -51.75
C LYS A 2 39.61 -35.79 -52.09
N ARG A 3 38.86 -36.23 -53.12
CA ARG A 3 37.58 -35.62 -53.53
C ARG A 3 36.43 -35.83 -52.54
N ILE A 4 36.42 -36.95 -51.80
CA ILE A 4 35.44 -37.23 -50.74
C ILE A 4 35.74 -36.38 -49.50
N PHE A 5 37.03 -36.09 -49.25
CA PHE A 5 37.45 -35.19 -48.17
C PHE A 5 37.01 -33.75 -48.40
N TYR A 6 37.11 -33.25 -49.65
CA TYR A 6 36.60 -31.92 -50.01
C TYR A 6 35.07 -31.82 -49.93
N LEU A 7 34.33 -32.89 -50.28
CA LEU A 7 32.87 -32.92 -50.16
C LEU A 7 32.41 -32.90 -48.69
N GLY A 8 33.10 -33.61 -47.80
CA GLY A 8 32.83 -33.59 -46.36
C GLY A 8 33.16 -32.25 -45.70
N LEU A 9 34.22 -31.57 -46.16
CA LEU A 9 34.60 -30.23 -45.68
C LEU A 9 33.56 -29.17 -46.07
N VAL A 10 33.05 -29.22 -47.31
CA VAL A 10 32.00 -28.28 -47.79
C VAL A 10 30.67 -28.53 -47.09
N LEU A 11 30.32 -29.79 -46.77
CA LEU A 11 29.10 -30.11 -46.03
C LEU A 11 29.16 -29.64 -44.55
N MET A 12 30.34 -29.68 -43.93
CA MET A 12 30.54 -29.18 -42.56
C MET A 12 30.55 -27.64 -42.47
N LEU A 13 30.92 -26.92 -43.53
CA LEU A 13 30.82 -25.44 -43.55
C LEU A 13 29.37 -24.93 -43.60
N ASN A 14 28.43 -25.70 -44.17
CA ASN A 14 27.02 -25.29 -44.28
C ASN A 14 26.24 -25.41 -42.95
N LEU A 15 26.72 -26.21 -41.98
CA LEU A 15 26.08 -26.37 -40.67
C LEU A 15 26.39 -25.23 -39.69
N TYR A 16 27.43 -24.43 -39.93
CA TYR A 16 27.77 -23.27 -39.09
C TYR A 16 26.96 -22.00 -39.43
N ALA A 17 26.30 -21.94 -40.60
CA ALA A 17 25.54 -20.76 -41.03
C ALA A 17 24.13 -20.66 -40.40
N ALA A 18 23.63 -21.72 -39.75
CA ALA A 18 22.26 -21.77 -39.23
C ALA A 18 22.13 -21.53 -37.71
N ALA A 19 23.20 -21.13 -37.01
CA ALA A 19 23.22 -21.04 -35.55
C ALA A 19 23.37 -19.62 -34.97
N GLN A 20 23.14 -18.57 -35.76
CA GLN A 20 23.04 -17.20 -35.23
C GLN A 20 21.58 -16.89 -34.86
N LYS A 21 21.08 -17.52 -33.80
CA LYS A 21 19.87 -17.03 -33.13
C LYS A 21 20.28 -15.80 -32.33
N SER A 22 20.23 -14.62 -32.96
CA SER A 22 20.35 -13.36 -32.25
C SER A 22 19.28 -13.35 -31.17
N SER A 23 19.69 -13.32 -29.91
CA SER A 23 18.79 -12.96 -28.82
C SER A 23 18.23 -11.57 -29.12
N ASP A 24 16.94 -11.39 -28.90
CA ASP A 24 16.30 -10.09 -29.01
C ASP A 24 16.53 -9.34 -27.68
N ASP A 25 16.64 -8.01 -27.74
CA ASP A 25 16.55 -7.15 -26.57
C ASP A 25 15.10 -7.12 -26.05
N VAL A 26 14.94 -7.01 -24.74
CA VAL A 26 13.63 -6.89 -24.07
C VAL A 26 13.57 -5.59 -23.29
N VAL A 27 12.67 -4.69 -23.69
CA VAL A 27 12.40 -3.43 -22.98
C VAL A 27 11.20 -3.64 -22.08
N ILE A 28 11.38 -3.52 -20.77
CA ILE A 28 10.31 -3.63 -19.78
C ILE A 28 9.88 -2.21 -19.41
N LYS A 29 8.62 -1.87 -19.65
CA LYS A 29 8.03 -0.58 -19.30
C LYS A 29 7.62 -0.51 -17.82
N LEU A 30 7.37 0.70 -17.32
CA LEU A 30 6.89 0.93 -15.95
C LEU A 30 5.50 0.30 -15.68
N ASN A 31 4.67 0.13 -16.71
CA ASN A 31 3.38 -0.53 -16.61
C ASN A 31 3.48 -2.08 -16.62
N GLY A 32 4.69 -2.64 -16.71
CA GLY A 32 4.93 -4.09 -16.79
C GLY A 32 4.84 -4.69 -18.18
N GLU A 33 4.62 -3.89 -19.22
CA GLU A 33 4.62 -4.34 -20.62
C GLU A 33 6.04 -4.66 -21.09
N GLU A 34 6.23 -5.82 -21.72
CA GLU A 34 7.52 -6.26 -22.25
C GLU A 34 7.54 -6.14 -23.78
N LEU A 35 8.44 -5.30 -24.31
CA LEU A 35 8.64 -5.14 -25.74
C LEU A 35 9.87 -5.97 -26.18
N THR A 36 9.66 -6.93 -27.07
CA THR A 36 10.73 -7.77 -27.61
C THR A 36 11.17 -7.26 -28.99
N GLY A 37 12.47 -7.01 -29.17
CA GLY A 37 12.98 -6.42 -30.40
C GLY A 37 14.46 -6.04 -30.30
N LYS A 38 14.86 -4.92 -30.91
CA LYS A 38 16.25 -4.46 -30.90
C LYS A 38 16.33 -2.98 -30.54
N VAL A 39 17.12 -2.66 -29.52
CA VAL A 39 17.47 -1.28 -29.18
C VAL A 39 18.60 -0.85 -30.11
N THR A 40 18.37 0.23 -30.85
CA THR A 40 19.30 0.73 -31.88
C THR A 40 20.08 1.94 -31.41
N GLU A 41 19.46 2.80 -30.59
CA GLU A 41 20.08 4.01 -30.06
C GLU A 41 19.48 4.33 -28.69
N ILE A 42 20.30 4.89 -27.80
CA ILE A 42 19.92 5.33 -26.46
C ILE A 42 20.32 6.79 -26.33
N ASN A 43 19.36 7.71 -26.41
CA ASN A 43 19.54 9.16 -26.24
C ASN A 43 19.25 9.57 -24.79
N ASP A 44 19.42 10.83 -24.44
CA ASP A 44 19.19 11.31 -23.06
C ASP A 44 17.73 11.13 -22.60
N THR A 45 16.76 11.34 -23.51
CA THR A 45 15.32 11.34 -23.19
C THR A 45 14.55 10.13 -23.71
N ASP A 46 15.10 9.41 -24.67
CA ASP A 46 14.41 8.35 -25.41
C ASP A 46 15.39 7.27 -25.89
N ILE A 47 14.81 6.17 -26.36
CA ILE A 47 15.52 5.12 -27.07
C ILE A 47 14.85 4.91 -28.42
N LYS A 48 15.64 4.47 -29.40
CA LYS A 48 15.15 3.96 -30.68
C LYS A 48 15.06 2.45 -30.65
N PHE A 49 13.89 1.91 -30.93
CA PHE A 49 13.58 0.50 -30.80
C PHE A 49 12.93 -0.04 -32.08
N ILE A 50 13.28 -1.25 -32.48
CA ILE A 50 12.67 -1.96 -33.61
C ILE A 50 12.02 -3.24 -33.06
N TYR A 51 10.74 -3.45 -33.30
CA TYR A 51 10.06 -4.67 -32.88
C TYR A 51 10.59 -5.90 -33.61
N LYS A 52 10.53 -7.06 -32.95
CA LYS A 52 10.90 -8.32 -33.57
C LYS A 52 10.11 -8.55 -34.86
N GLY A 53 10.82 -8.73 -35.98
CA GLY A 53 10.22 -8.98 -37.28
C GLY A 53 9.76 -7.74 -38.04
N GLU A 54 9.98 -6.54 -37.48
CA GLU A 54 9.70 -5.27 -38.14
C GLU A 54 10.99 -4.57 -38.58
N THR A 55 10.86 -3.62 -39.51
CA THR A 55 11.97 -2.75 -39.97
C THR A 55 11.80 -1.29 -39.56
N LEU A 56 10.66 -0.95 -38.98
CA LEU A 56 10.34 0.42 -38.54
C LEU A 56 11.00 0.73 -37.20
N THR A 57 11.57 1.93 -37.10
CA THR A 57 12.21 2.44 -35.88
C THR A 57 11.23 3.29 -35.09
N TYR A 58 10.96 2.88 -33.87
CA TYR A 58 10.06 3.53 -32.92
C TYR A 58 10.88 4.31 -31.89
N THR A 59 10.40 5.49 -31.52
CA THR A 59 11.00 6.28 -30.44
C THR A 59 10.21 6.06 -29.16
N ILE A 60 10.86 5.51 -28.13
CA ILE A 60 10.24 5.22 -26.84
C ILE A 60 10.88 6.11 -25.78
N LYS A 61 10.07 6.84 -25.02
CA LYS A 61 10.57 7.72 -23.96
C LYS A 61 11.20 6.87 -22.84
N LYS A 62 12.38 7.29 -22.37
CA LYS A 62 13.04 6.66 -21.22
C LYS A 62 12.19 6.72 -19.95
N SER A 63 11.37 7.75 -19.79
CA SER A 63 10.41 7.91 -18.69
C SER A 63 9.44 6.74 -18.55
N ASP A 64 9.17 6.02 -19.64
CA ASP A 64 8.17 4.97 -19.66
C ASP A 64 8.81 3.58 -19.49
N ILE A 65 10.14 3.52 -19.41
CA ILE A 65 10.95 2.30 -19.38
C ILE A 65 11.49 2.04 -17.98
N LEU A 66 11.17 0.88 -17.42
CA LEU A 66 11.73 0.41 -16.16
C LEU A 66 13.17 -0.07 -16.37
N LYS A 67 13.37 -1.04 -17.26
CA LYS A 67 14.69 -1.63 -17.56
C LYS A 67 14.76 -2.22 -18.96
N ILE A 68 15.97 -2.33 -19.49
CA ILE A 68 16.28 -2.98 -20.77
C ILE A 68 17.15 -4.20 -20.47
N LYS A 69 16.74 -5.36 -20.97
CA LYS A 69 17.56 -6.57 -21.00
C LYS A 69 18.12 -6.72 -22.40
N PHE A 70 19.41 -6.52 -22.57
CA PHE A 70 20.05 -6.69 -23.88
C PHE A 70 20.21 -8.16 -24.22
N ALA A 71 20.21 -8.44 -25.51
CA ALA A 71 20.55 -9.71 -26.12
C ALA A 71 21.86 -10.31 -25.58
N SER A 72 22.81 -9.45 -25.17
CA SER A 72 24.10 -9.84 -24.57
C SER A 72 24.02 -10.33 -23.12
N GLY A 73 22.84 -10.25 -22.49
CA GLY A 73 22.65 -10.55 -21.06
C GLY A 73 22.95 -9.38 -20.13
N ARG A 74 23.39 -8.22 -20.66
CA ARG A 74 23.51 -6.97 -19.89
C ARG A 74 22.11 -6.45 -19.56
N GLU A 75 21.86 -6.10 -18.29
CA GLU A 75 20.66 -5.36 -17.91
C GLU A 75 21.03 -3.88 -17.67
N GLU A 76 20.22 -2.96 -18.19
CA GLU A 76 20.35 -1.52 -17.97
C GLU A 76 19.04 -0.97 -17.43
N ILE A 77 19.07 -0.50 -16.19
CA ILE A 77 17.92 0.09 -15.52
C ILE A 77 17.85 1.56 -15.95
N ILE A 78 16.85 1.90 -16.76
CA ILE A 78 16.68 3.23 -17.36
C ILE A 78 16.00 4.16 -16.37
N THR A 79 14.88 3.72 -15.81
CA THR A 79 14.30 4.37 -14.64
C THR A 79 14.89 3.71 -13.41
N LYS A 80 15.96 4.30 -12.87
CA LYS A 80 16.15 4.19 -11.43
C LYS A 80 14.93 4.85 -10.83
N VAL A 81 14.14 4.13 -10.03
CA VAL A 81 13.27 4.80 -9.07
C VAL A 81 14.23 5.61 -8.20
N GLN A 82 14.40 6.88 -8.55
CA GLN A 82 15.42 7.73 -7.98
C GLN A 82 14.96 8.08 -6.58
N SER A 83 15.47 7.32 -5.61
CA SER A 83 15.88 7.92 -4.36
C SER A 83 17.01 8.90 -4.70
N GLU A 84 16.65 10.15 -4.98
CA GLU A 84 17.47 11.35 -4.80
C GLU A 84 16.69 12.60 -5.28
N PRO A 85 16.49 13.61 -4.40
CA PRO A 85 16.34 14.99 -4.84
C PRO A 85 17.72 15.56 -5.17
N ALA A 86 17.80 16.32 -6.26
CA ALA A 86 18.94 17.17 -6.56
C ALA A 86 19.05 18.29 -5.52
N GLY A 87 20.13 18.25 -4.73
CA GLY A 87 20.47 19.29 -3.76
C GLY A 87 21.48 18.72 -2.77
N GLY A 88 22.73 19.15 -2.89
CA GLY A 88 23.86 18.57 -2.19
C GLY A 88 23.68 18.48 -0.68
N GLN A 89 23.43 17.26 -0.22
CA GLN A 89 23.89 16.78 1.07
C GLN A 89 24.02 15.27 0.89
N SER A 90 25.22 14.75 1.12
CA SER A 90 25.46 13.31 1.19
C SER A 90 24.44 12.72 2.15
N VAL A 91 23.35 12.16 1.61
CA VAL A 91 22.47 11.30 2.39
C VAL A 91 23.28 10.03 2.50
N SER A 92 24.09 9.98 3.54
CA SER A 92 24.54 8.75 4.14
C SER A 92 23.39 7.76 4.02
N SER A 93 23.59 6.71 3.23
CA SER A 93 22.93 5.43 3.42
C SER A 93 22.78 5.31 4.93
N ALA A 94 21.54 5.33 5.44
CA ALA A 94 21.33 5.19 6.87
C ALA A 94 22.24 4.04 7.30
N PRO A 95 23.19 4.27 8.22
CA PRO A 95 24.19 3.26 8.53
C PRO A 95 23.38 2.01 8.83
N ALA A 96 23.62 0.93 8.08
CA ALA A 96 22.91 -0.31 8.29
C ALA A 96 23.06 -0.61 9.78
N SER A 97 22.00 -0.36 10.52
CA SER A 97 22.06 -0.36 11.98
C SER A 97 22.57 -1.74 12.38
N ASN A 98 23.58 -1.80 13.25
CA ASN A 98 24.15 -3.09 13.60
C ASN A 98 23.02 -3.92 14.25
N PRO A 99 22.89 -5.24 13.99
CA PRO A 99 21.81 -6.04 14.59
C PRO A 99 21.73 -5.95 16.12
N ALA A 100 22.84 -5.58 16.78
CA ALA A 100 22.87 -5.27 18.21
C ALA A 100 22.10 -3.99 18.58
N ASP A 101 22.20 -2.92 17.77
CA ASP A 101 21.61 -1.60 18.07
C ASP A 101 20.08 -1.57 17.88
N ARG A 102 19.55 -2.54 17.13
CA ARG A 102 18.12 -2.73 16.88
C ARG A 102 17.40 -3.46 18.01
N LYS A 103 18.14 -4.14 18.89
CA LYS A 103 17.57 -5.04 19.90
C LYS A 103 16.55 -4.34 20.80
N ASN A 104 15.47 -5.04 21.09
CA ASN A 104 14.35 -4.59 21.92
C ASN A 104 13.66 -3.30 21.43
N LYS A 105 13.90 -2.86 20.20
CA LYS A 105 13.21 -1.71 19.61
C LYS A 105 12.06 -2.17 18.73
N LEU A 106 10.95 -1.44 18.81
CA LEU A 106 9.75 -1.69 18.03
C LEU A 106 9.27 -0.41 17.38
N ALA A 107 8.98 -0.46 16.08
CA ALA A 107 8.29 0.61 15.37
C ALA A 107 6.87 0.18 14.99
N ILE A 108 5.96 1.14 14.99
CA ILE A 108 4.61 0.95 14.46
C ILE A 108 4.55 1.69 13.13
N LEU A 109 4.19 1.00 12.06
CA LEU A 109 4.08 1.60 10.74
C LEU A 109 2.73 2.33 10.57
N PRO A 110 2.65 3.32 9.66
CA PRO A 110 1.36 3.88 9.24
C PRO A 110 0.41 2.77 8.81
N PHE A 111 -0.80 2.75 9.37
CA PHE A 111 -1.77 1.70 9.07
C PHE A 111 -2.38 1.91 7.70
N ARG A 112 -2.57 0.85 6.92
CA ARG A 112 -3.37 0.97 5.69
C ARG A 112 -4.85 1.10 6.06
N PHE A 113 -5.49 2.18 5.65
CA PHE A 113 -6.93 2.36 5.88
C PHE A 113 -7.69 2.25 4.56
N ILE A 114 -8.69 1.38 4.52
CA ILE A 114 -9.51 1.11 3.33
C ILE A 114 -10.95 1.41 3.71
N THR A 115 -11.55 2.41 3.09
CA THR A 115 -12.95 2.80 3.27
C THR A 115 -13.74 2.57 2.00
N ASP A 116 -14.87 1.86 2.10
CA ASP A 116 -15.77 1.63 0.96
C ASP A 116 -15.02 1.10 -0.29
N ARG A 117 -14.05 0.19 -0.06
CA ARG A 117 -13.16 -0.42 -1.07
C ARG A 117 -12.16 0.54 -1.74
N GLN A 118 -12.04 1.77 -1.24
CA GLN A 118 -11.03 2.74 -1.66
C GLN A 118 -9.98 2.91 -0.56
N SER A 119 -8.73 3.18 -0.94
CA SER A 119 -7.73 3.62 0.02
C SER A 119 -8.19 4.95 0.61
N ALA A 120 -8.27 5.03 1.93
CA ALA A 120 -8.61 6.28 2.60
C ALA A 120 -7.40 7.21 2.65
N ASP A 121 -7.65 8.40 3.18
CA ASP A 121 -6.66 9.46 3.32
C ASP A 121 -5.47 9.03 4.18
N GLU A 122 -4.29 9.51 3.81
CA GLU A 122 -3.02 9.25 4.48
C GLU A 122 -3.03 9.77 5.93
N GLU A 123 -3.78 10.85 6.18
CA GLU A 123 -3.95 11.39 7.53
C GLU A 123 -4.62 10.39 8.48
N MET A 124 -5.58 9.59 7.98
CA MET A 124 -6.20 8.54 8.79
C MET A 124 -5.20 7.42 9.12
N SER A 125 -4.30 7.10 8.19
CA SER A 125 -3.22 6.13 8.39
C SER A 125 -2.28 6.54 9.52
N TYR A 126 -1.88 7.81 9.59
CA TYR A 126 -1.06 8.36 10.67
C TYR A 126 -1.81 8.47 11.99
N LYS A 127 -3.07 8.92 11.98
CA LYS A 127 -3.89 8.98 13.18
C LYS A 127 -4.02 7.62 13.87
N VAL A 128 -4.27 6.57 13.09
CA VAL A 128 -4.38 5.20 13.62
C VAL A 128 -3.05 4.71 14.19
N GLN A 129 -1.94 5.05 13.54
CA GLN A 129 -0.60 4.72 14.03
C GLN A 129 -0.35 5.35 15.41
N ASP A 130 -0.69 6.62 15.59
CA ASP A 130 -0.55 7.32 16.88
C ASP A 130 -1.44 6.71 17.98
N GLU A 131 -2.66 6.33 17.63
CA GLU A 131 -3.56 5.63 18.57
C GLU A 131 -3.01 4.25 18.97
N ALA A 132 -2.47 3.49 18.02
CA ALA A 132 -1.81 2.21 18.29
C ALA A 132 -0.54 2.39 19.15
N PHE A 133 0.24 3.45 18.88
CA PHE A 133 1.41 3.82 19.68
C PHE A 133 1.01 4.14 21.12
N SER A 134 -0.01 4.98 21.33
CA SER A 134 -0.50 5.32 22.67
C SER A 134 -0.96 4.08 23.45
N LEU A 135 -1.66 3.16 22.78
CA LEU A 135 -2.13 1.91 23.38
C LEU A 135 -0.97 0.96 23.76
N LEU A 136 0.07 0.87 22.92
CA LEU A 136 1.17 -0.06 23.12
C LEU A 136 2.27 0.51 24.04
N ASN A 137 2.55 1.81 23.98
CA ASN A 137 3.57 2.47 24.79
C ASN A 137 3.27 2.40 26.29
N SER A 138 1.99 2.32 26.66
CA SER A 138 1.56 2.07 28.05
C SER A 138 1.78 0.63 28.53
N HIS A 139 2.12 -0.31 27.62
CA HIS A 139 2.16 -1.75 27.87
C HIS A 139 3.37 -2.45 27.24
N SER A 140 4.38 -1.71 26.76
CA SER A 140 5.50 -2.27 25.99
C SER A 140 6.52 -3.03 26.84
N GLY A 141 6.43 -2.93 28.17
CA GLY A 141 7.28 -3.65 29.09
C GLY A 141 8.76 -3.27 28.94
N THR A 142 9.55 -4.16 28.34
CA THR A 142 11.00 -3.99 28.11
C THR A 142 11.33 -3.55 26.69
N LEU A 143 10.32 -3.40 25.82
CA LEU A 143 10.49 -2.93 24.46
C LEU A 143 10.46 -1.41 24.41
N GLU A 144 11.44 -0.83 23.72
CA GLU A 144 11.51 0.59 23.42
C GLU A 144 10.72 0.86 22.14
N LEU A 145 9.66 1.67 22.26
CA LEU A 145 8.88 2.07 21.10
C LEU A 145 9.50 3.30 20.44
N GLN A 146 9.82 3.16 19.16
CA GLN A 146 10.22 4.29 18.33
C GLN A 146 9.01 5.23 18.13
N ALA A 147 9.23 6.53 18.34
CA ALA A 147 8.20 7.54 18.11
C ALA A 147 7.66 7.47 16.66
N THR A 148 6.36 7.71 16.50
CA THR A 148 5.69 7.67 15.19
C THR A 148 6.26 8.70 14.22
N SER A 149 6.56 9.91 14.71
CA SER A 149 7.21 10.97 13.93
C SER A 149 8.58 10.56 13.39
N THR A 150 9.42 9.94 14.22
CA THR A 150 10.73 9.41 13.82
C THR A 150 10.58 8.30 12.81
N THR A 151 9.65 7.37 13.04
CA THR A 151 9.34 6.26 12.13
C THR A 151 8.97 6.82 10.76
N ASN A 152 8.01 7.74 10.70
CA ASN A 152 7.50 8.32 9.45
C ASN A 152 8.60 9.10 8.72
N ALA A 153 9.39 9.89 9.44
CA ALA A 153 10.51 10.62 8.85
C ALA A 153 11.57 9.67 8.26
N LEU A 154 11.88 8.55 8.91
CA LEU A 154 12.84 7.56 8.40
C LEU A 154 12.30 6.82 7.17
N LEU A 155 11.02 6.44 7.17
CA LEU A 155 10.37 5.84 6.00
C LEU A 155 10.43 6.78 4.80
N LEU A 156 10.01 8.04 4.98
CA LEU A 156 10.01 9.04 3.91
C LEU A 156 11.43 9.35 3.42
N LYS A 157 12.42 9.46 4.31
CA LYS A 157 13.83 9.64 3.94
C LYS A 157 14.38 8.46 3.12
N ALA A 158 13.89 7.25 3.38
CA ALA A 158 14.23 6.06 2.59
C ALA A 158 13.40 5.91 1.30
N GLY A 159 12.53 6.88 1.00
CA GLY A 159 11.63 6.82 -0.16
C GLY A 159 10.49 5.80 0.00
N ILE A 160 10.24 5.29 1.22
CA ILE A 160 9.16 4.36 1.51
C ILE A 160 7.88 5.16 1.78
N THR A 161 6.87 4.92 0.96
CA THR A 161 5.55 5.55 1.00
C THR A 161 4.46 4.46 0.98
N GLN A 162 3.21 4.83 1.27
CA GLN A 162 2.10 3.87 1.31
C GLN A 162 1.84 3.17 -0.05
N SER A 163 2.20 3.82 -1.16
CA SER A 163 2.03 3.29 -2.51
C SER A 163 3.09 2.24 -2.86
N ASN A 164 4.35 2.48 -2.50
CA ASN A 164 5.48 1.60 -2.83
C ASN A 164 5.90 0.67 -1.68
N PHE A 165 5.25 0.75 -0.51
CA PHE A 165 5.56 -0.09 0.64
C PHE A 165 5.63 -1.59 0.30
N ARG A 166 4.80 -2.06 -0.64
CA ARG A 166 4.77 -3.46 -1.10
C ARG A 166 6.05 -3.91 -1.82
N ALA A 167 6.89 -2.98 -2.25
CA ALA A 167 8.18 -3.27 -2.88
C ALA A 167 9.28 -3.59 -1.85
N PHE A 168 9.04 -3.35 -0.56
CA PHE A 168 10.00 -3.57 0.51
C PHE A 168 9.61 -4.79 1.35
N THR A 169 10.60 -5.59 1.70
CA THR A 169 10.43 -6.69 2.66
C THR A 169 10.39 -6.16 4.09
N PRO A 170 9.75 -6.87 5.03
CA PRO A 170 9.77 -6.50 6.44
C PRO A 170 11.20 -6.33 7.01
N ALA A 171 12.15 -7.16 6.57
CA ALA A 171 13.54 -7.11 7.01
C ALA A 171 14.26 -5.81 6.56
N GLU A 172 14.01 -5.38 5.32
CA GLU A 172 14.54 -4.11 4.81
C GLU A 172 13.96 -2.92 5.59
N VAL A 173 12.64 -2.94 5.86
CA VAL A 173 11.97 -1.90 6.64
C VAL A 173 12.54 -1.82 8.07
N CYS A 174 12.75 -2.96 8.75
CA CYS A 174 13.40 -3.01 10.05
C CYS A 174 14.81 -2.40 10.03
N THR A 175 15.57 -2.68 8.96
CA THR A 175 16.94 -2.17 8.78
C THR A 175 16.95 -0.66 8.61
N VAL A 176 16.05 -0.13 7.78
CA VAL A 176 15.87 1.32 7.55
C VAL A 176 15.46 2.05 8.83
N LEU A 177 14.54 1.46 9.60
CA LEU A 177 14.01 2.06 10.82
C LEU A 177 14.94 1.90 12.03
N GLY A 178 15.87 0.95 11.98
CA GLY A 178 16.76 0.64 13.09
C GLY A 178 16.07 -0.08 14.25
N VAL A 179 15.11 -0.96 13.96
CA VAL A 179 14.29 -1.66 14.96
C VAL A 179 14.33 -3.17 14.78
N GLU A 180 14.12 -3.92 15.88
CA GLU A 180 14.04 -5.39 15.84
C GLU A 180 12.66 -5.87 15.41
N TYR A 181 11.62 -5.10 15.72
CA TYR A 181 10.23 -5.45 15.44
C TYR A 181 9.49 -4.31 14.72
N ILE A 182 8.63 -4.67 13.78
CA ILE A 182 7.69 -3.74 13.16
C ILE A 182 6.26 -4.25 13.32
N VAL A 183 5.34 -3.33 13.63
CA VAL A 183 3.90 -3.59 13.64
C VAL A 183 3.30 -3.04 12.36
N GLN A 184 2.65 -3.91 11.59
CA GLN A 184 1.93 -3.56 10.37
C GLN A 184 0.45 -3.86 10.56
N GLY A 185 -0.42 -2.96 10.10
CA GLY A 185 -1.85 -3.17 10.17
C GLY A 185 -2.62 -2.66 8.96
N THR A 186 -3.74 -3.31 8.67
CA THR A 186 -4.72 -2.85 7.69
C THR A 186 -6.11 -2.80 8.33
N ILE A 187 -6.79 -1.68 8.16
CA ILE A 187 -8.17 -1.48 8.60
C ILE A 187 -9.04 -1.40 7.36
N THR A 188 -10.07 -2.23 7.32
CA THR A 188 -11.11 -2.18 6.30
C THR A 188 -12.42 -1.76 6.96
N GLN A 189 -12.96 -0.63 6.55
CA GLN A 189 -14.21 -0.08 7.04
C GLN A 189 -15.17 0.12 5.89
N ASN A 190 -16.32 -0.54 5.90
CA ASN A 190 -17.36 -0.36 4.90
C ASN A 190 -18.61 0.22 5.54
N LYS A 191 -19.22 1.20 4.89
CA LYS A 191 -20.55 1.70 5.26
C LYS A 191 -21.57 0.57 5.13
N GLY A 192 -22.31 0.32 6.20
CA GLY A 192 -23.46 -0.57 6.24
C GLY A 192 -24.78 0.18 6.04
N THR A 193 -25.88 -0.43 6.46
CA THR A 193 -27.22 0.17 6.38
C THR A 193 -27.31 1.43 7.25
N ALA A 194 -27.90 2.51 6.72
CA ALA A 194 -28.24 3.68 7.52
C ALA A 194 -29.57 3.43 8.25
N THR A 195 -29.57 3.57 9.58
CA THR A 195 -30.79 3.46 10.39
C THR A 195 -31.32 4.85 10.66
N THR A 196 -32.53 5.16 10.19
CA THR A 196 -33.20 6.44 10.49
C THR A 196 -34.26 6.21 11.55
N THR A 197 -34.13 6.91 12.67
CA THR A 197 -35.14 6.93 13.73
C THR A 197 -35.94 8.23 13.58
N GLN A 198 -37.23 8.11 13.30
CA GLN A 198 -38.17 9.23 13.25
C GLN A 198 -39.07 9.18 14.49
N SER A 199 -39.10 10.27 15.25
CA SER A 199 -40.07 10.50 16.31
C SER A 199 -41.06 11.55 15.85
N ASN A 200 -42.32 11.14 15.78
CA ASN A 200 -43.43 12.01 15.41
C ASN A 200 -44.30 12.22 16.65
N ASN A 201 -44.31 13.45 17.16
CA ASN A 201 -45.21 13.87 18.24
C ASN A 201 -46.30 14.75 17.64
N GLY A 202 -47.55 14.32 17.73
CA GLY A 202 -48.73 15.06 17.28
C GLY A 202 -49.66 15.34 18.44
N SER A 203 -50.16 16.57 18.54
CA SER A 203 -51.19 16.98 19.47
C SER A 203 -52.43 17.42 18.69
N ILE A 204 -53.58 16.86 19.04
CA ILE A 204 -54.87 17.22 18.44
C ILE A 204 -55.66 17.98 19.50
N ASN A 205 -55.90 19.27 19.26
CA ASN A 205 -56.74 20.09 20.11
C ASN A 205 -58.08 20.35 19.41
N THR A 206 -59.15 19.84 20.00
CA THR A 206 -60.52 20.00 19.46
C THR A 206 -61.29 20.93 20.39
N GLN A 207 -61.66 22.12 19.90
CA GLN A 207 -62.55 23.01 20.63
C GLN A 207 -63.98 22.88 20.09
N ASN A 208 -64.92 22.53 20.98
CA ASN A 208 -66.35 22.60 20.69
C ASN A 208 -66.86 23.97 21.12
N ASN A 209 -67.34 24.77 20.17
CA ASN A 209 -67.99 26.04 20.48
C ASN A 209 -69.49 25.81 20.73
N THR A 210 -69.88 25.53 21.97
CA THR A 210 -71.28 25.38 22.40
C THR A 210 -71.98 26.74 22.58
N GLY A 211 -72.02 27.57 21.55
CA GLY A 211 -72.59 28.93 21.67
C GLY A 211 -73.15 29.57 20.40
N LYS A 212 -73.09 28.92 19.23
CA LYS A 212 -73.71 29.44 17.99
C LYS A 212 -74.51 28.35 17.32
N SER A 213 -75.69 28.71 16.84
CA SER A 213 -76.60 27.84 16.09
C SER A 213 -75.94 27.46 14.77
N GLY A 214 -75.21 26.35 14.78
CA GLY A 214 -74.33 25.91 13.69
C GLY A 214 -73.20 25.09 14.30
N ASN A 215 -73.15 23.80 13.96
CA ASN A 215 -72.25 22.84 14.59
C ASN A 215 -70.82 22.99 14.05
N ASP A 216 -70.17 24.14 14.27
CA ASP A 216 -68.84 24.43 13.76
C ASP A 216 -67.77 23.92 14.75
N ARG A 217 -67.15 22.79 14.40
CA ARG A 217 -66.10 22.14 15.19
C ARG A 217 -64.72 22.55 14.66
N LYS A 218 -63.94 23.27 15.46
CA LYS A 218 -62.57 23.68 15.09
C LYS A 218 -61.56 22.69 15.67
N THR A 219 -60.91 21.94 14.80
CA THR A 219 -59.83 21.01 15.14
C THR A 219 -58.50 21.61 14.70
N THR A 220 -57.57 21.79 15.65
CA THR A 220 -56.19 22.22 15.35
C THR A 220 -55.26 21.04 15.60
N VAL A 221 -54.49 20.67 14.59
CA VAL A 221 -53.49 19.61 14.68
C VAL A 221 -52.11 20.25 14.60
N SER A 222 -51.31 20.06 15.64
CA SER A 222 -49.91 20.49 15.68
C SER A 222 -49.03 19.24 15.76
N SER A 223 -48.20 19.02 14.76
CA SER A 223 -47.22 17.93 14.76
C SER A 223 -45.80 18.47 14.64
N SER A 224 -44.90 17.88 15.40
CA SER A 224 -43.45 18.08 15.30
C SER A 224 -42.82 16.73 15.01
N SER A 225 -42.02 16.67 13.95
CA SER A 225 -41.24 15.48 13.57
C SER A 225 -39.76 15.81 13.73
N SER A 226 -39.03 14.95 14.43
CA SER A 226 -37.58 14.97 14.47
C SER A 226 -37.04 13.65 13.94
N SER A 227 -36.12 13.71 12.99
CA SER A 227 -35.48 12.55 12.40
C SER A 227 -33.98 12.56 12.68
N SER A 228 -33.44 11.44 13.17
CA SER A 228 -32.01 11.22 13.34
C SER A 228 -31.58 10.03 12.49
N THR A 229 -30.57 10.21 11.64
CA THR A 229 -30.00 9.15 10.81
C THR A 229 -28.63 8.72 11.34
N TYR A 230 -28.46 7.42 11.55
CA TYR A 230 -27.21 6.80 12.01
C TYR A 230 -26.63 5.94 10.89
N GLN A 231 -25.38 6.22 10.50
CA GLN A 231 -24.63 5.41 9.56
C GLN A 231 -23.92 4.28 10.30
N ASN A 232 -24.27 3.02 10.00
CA ASN A 232 -23.53 1.88 10.53
C ASN A 232 -22.28 1.60 9.71
N TYR A 233 -21.25 1.05 10.34
CA TYR A 233 -19.99 0.66 9.73
C TYR A 233 -19.66 -0.80 10.06
N LYS A 234 -19.15 -1.55 9.09
CA LYS A 234 -18.54 -2.86 9.33
C LYS A 234 -17.03 -2.69 9.24
N THR A 235 -16.35 -2.89 10.37
CA THR A 235 -14.91 -2.63 10.50
C THR A 235 -14.16 -3.92 10.83
N SER A 236 -13.14 -4.24 10.05
CA SER A 236 -12.22 -5.36 10.28
C SER A 236 -10.79 -4.87 10.29
N VAL A 237 -9.99 -5.37 11.23
CA VAL A 237 -8.59 -5.01 11.42
C VAL A 237 -7.74 -6.25 11.27
N ASN A 238 -6.73 -6.19 10.41
CA ASN A 238 -5.65 -7.16 10.36
C ASN A 238 -4.40 -6.54 10.97
N LEU A 239 -3.71 -7.28 11.83
CA LEU A 239 -2.49 -6.84 12.50
C LEU A 239 -1.44 -7.95 12.43
N ALA A 240 -0.25 -7.58 11.97
CA ALA A 240 0.90 -8.46 11.91
C ALA A 240 2.12 -7.80 12.55
N ILE A 241 2.97 -8.62 13.16
CA ILE A 241 4.25 -8.20 13.71
C ILE A 241 5.34 -9.02 13.05
N PHE A 242 6.32 -8.32 12.50
CA PHE A 242 7.47 -8.93 11.87
C PHE A 242 8.73 -8.62 12.68
N LYS A 243 9.67 -9.55 12.63
CA LYS A 243 11.00 -9.39 13.18
C LYS A 243 11.99 -8.95 12.09
N ASP A 244 13.15 -8.44 12.48
CA ASP A 244 14.23 -7.96 11.61
C ASP A 244 14.78 -8.98 10.61
N ASN A 245 14.56 -10.27 10.83
CA ASN A 245 14.85 -11.34 9.87
C ASN A 245 13.71 -11.61 8.86
N GLY A 246 12.63 -10.82 8.90
CA GLY A 246 11.45 -10.96 8.04
C GLY A 246 10.42 -11.99 8.51
N THR A 247 10.66 -12.69 9.62
CA THR A 247 9.72 -13.69 10.15
C THR A 247 8.51 -13.02 10.81
N SER A 248 7.31 -13.57 10.57
CA SER A 248 6.09 -13.15 11.28
C SER A 248 6.06 -13.80 12.65
N VAL A 249 6.02 -12.98 13.70
CA VAL A 249 5.90 -13.43 15.10
C VAL A 249 4.45 -13.39 15.60
N TYR A 250 3.59 -12.66 14.89
CA TYR A 250 2.16 -12.58 15.13
C TYR A 250 1.47 -12.14 13.84
N SER A 251 0.33 -12.75 13.52
CA SER A 251 -0.53 -12.32 12.43
C SER A 251 -1.93 -12.81 12.71
N ASP A 252 -2.87 -11.88 12.87
CA ASP A 252 -4.24 -12.21 13.21
C ASP A 252 -5.18 -11.11 12.69
N ASP A 253 -6.47 -11.42 12.64
CA ASP A 253 -7.51 -10.48 12.26
C ASP A 253 -8.64 -10.44 13.28
N HIS A 254 -9.27 -9.28 13.40
CA HIS A 254 -10.41 -9.10 14.27
C HIS A 254 -11.42 -8.15 13.65
N THR A 255 -12.68 -8.61 13.61
CA THR A 255 -13.81 -7.76 13.23
C THR A 255 -14.33 -7.06 14.47
N ALA A 256 -14.45 -5.74 14.39
CA ALA A 256 -14.96 -4.94 15.49
C ALA A 256 -16.41 -5.33 15.80
N PHE A 257 -16.71 -5.51 17.09
CA PHE A 257 -18.05 -5.85 17.56
C PHE A 257 -19.05 -4.70 17.31
N TRP A 258 -18.60 -3.46 17.44
CA TRP A 258 -19.44 -2.26 17.28
C TRP A 258 -19.48 -1.77 15.84
N SER A 259 -20.61 -1.17 15.45
CA SER A 259 -20.82 -0.63 14.10
C SER A 259 -20.57 0.88 13.96
N THR A 260 -19.76 1.46 14.86
CA THR A 260 -19.43 2.90 14.86
C THR A 260 -18.20 3.21 14.01
N ALA A 261 -18.00 4.49 13.66
CA ALA A 261 -16.82 4.93 12.91
C ALA A 261 -15.51 4.62 13.66
N ASP A 262 -15.49 4.77 14.99
CA ASP A 262 -14.34 4.49 15.87
C ASP A 262 -14.18 3.01 16.26
N ALA A 263 -14.98 2.11 15.70
CA ALA A 263 -14.98 0.69 16.09
C ALA A 263 -13.61 0.01 15.89
N TYR A 264 -12.79 0.52 14.97
CA TYR A 264 -11.42 0.03 14.74
C TYR A 264 -10.55 0.12 16.02
N LYS A 265 -10.75 1.11 16.89
CA LYS A 265 -9.95 1.30 18.12
C LYS A 265 -10.04 0.09 19.04
N ASN A 266 -11.26 -0.42 19.21
CA ASN A 266 -11.51 -1.59 20.05
C ASN A 266 -10.91 -2.85 19.44
N ALA A 267 -10.97 -2.99 18.11
CA ALA A 267 -10.37 -4.13 17.42
C ALA A 267 -8.84 -4.11 17.49
N ILE A 268 -8.20 -2.95 17.31
CA ILE A 268 -6.75 -2.79 17.51
C ILE A 268 -6.38 -3.14 18.95
N LYS A 269 -7.08 -2.58 19.94
CA LYS A 269 -6.82 -2.87 21.36
C LYS A 269 -6.95 -4.37 21.67
N TYR A 270 -7.95 -5.03 21.08
CA TYR A 270 -8.16 -6.47 21.22
C TYR A 270 -6.98 -7.29 20.67
N LEU A 271 -6.50 -6.92 19.48
CA LEU A 271 -5.36 -7.59 18.82
C LEU A 271 -4.07 -7.33 19.59
N LEU A 272 -3.75 -6.06 19.89
CA LEU A 272 -2.53 -5.68 20.60
C LEU A 272 -2.38 -6.43 21.93
N LYS A 273 -3.46 -6.57 22.71
CA LYS A 273 -3.47 -7.33 23.98
C LYS A 273 -3.05 -8.79 23.87
N ARG A 274 -3.10 -9.37 22.67
CA ARG A 274 -2.73 -10.77 22.38
C ARG A 274 -1.40 -10.91 21.66
N THR A 275 -0.75 -9.78 21.35
CA THR A 275 0.57 -9.80 20.73
C THR A 275 1.64 -10.19 21.75
N PRO A 276 2.74 -10.82 21.31
CA PRO A 276 3.86 -11.15 22.19
C PRO A 276 4.59 -9.91 22.74
N VAL A 277 4.33 -8.72 22.17
CA VAL A 277 4.96 -7.45 22.54
C VAL A 277 4.17 -6.68 23.60
N TYR A 278 2.95 -7.10 23.92
CA TYR A 278 2.09 -6.45 24.92
C TYR A 278 2.22 -7.15 26.27
N LYS A 279 2.59 -6.40 27.31
CA LYS A 279 2.60 -6.87 28.70
C LYS A 279 1.40 -6.29 29.46
N LYS A 280 0.75 -7.14 30.25
CA LYS A 280 -0.40 -6.77 31.08
C LYS A 280 0.00 -5.92 32.27
#